data_AF-A0A0V0HQV8-F1
#
_entry.id   AF-A0A0V0HQV8-F1
#
_cell.length_a   1.000
_cell.length_b   1.000
_cell.length_c   1.000
_cell.angle_alpha   90.00
_cell.angle_beta   90.00
_cell.angle_gamma   90.00
#
_symmetry.space_group_name_H-M   'P 1'
#
loop_
_entity.id
_entity.type
_entity.pdbx_description
1 polymer ?
#
loop_
_entity_poly.entity_id
_entity_poly.type
_entity_poly.pdbx_seq_one_letter_code
_entity_poly.pdbx_strand_id
1 'polypeptide(L)'
;MRLENFKRNVKYIVDKNSKRRSESDHLVGLNNFADMSNEEFSQVHTSKIKMPFNQQNKTAISANSCVAPPSKDWRKHGVVTEVKNQGACGCCWAFSACGAIEGINALVTGELISLSTQELVNCDTTNKGCEGGLMDPAFKFVINNRGIDSAADYPYTESRGTCSYNKLNKKAVTIDGYQDVAQDESALLCAVARQPVSVGIDGKGLDFQLYAGVTR
;
A
#
# COMPACT_ATOMS: atom_id res chain seq x y z
N MET A 1 -10.72 -25.70 -13.30
CA MET A 1 -11.14 -24.42 -12.69
C MET A 1 -10.27 -23.25 -13.15
N ARG A 2 -8.94 -23.28 -12.95
CA ARG A 2 -8.00 -22.24 -13.43
C ARG A 2 -8.12 -21.87 -14.91
N LEU A 3 -8.11 -22.86 -15.80
CA LEU A 3 -8.23 -22.62 -17.25
C LEU A 3 -9.53 -21.89 -17.65
N GLU A 4 -10.64 -22.17 -16.96
CA GLU A 4 -11.92 -21.52 -17.26
C GLU A 4 -11.96 -20.07 -16.76
N ASN A 5 -11.38 -19.78 -15.59
CA ASN A 5 -11.16 -18.41 -15.13
C ASN A 5 -10.25 -17.65 -16.12
N PHE A 6 -9.16 -18.27 -16.55
CA PHE A 6 -8.25 -17.69 -17.53
C PHE A 6 -8.95 -17.33 -18.84
N LYS A 7 -9.71 -18.26 -19.44
CA LYS A 7 -10.50 -17.99 -20.65
C LYS A 7 -11.49 -16.82 -20.46
N ARG A 8 -12.15 -16.77 -19.29
CA ARG A 8 -13.10 -15.69 -18.96
C ARG A 8 -12.39 -14.33 -18.87
N ASN A 9 -11.24 -14.28 -18.21
CA ASN A 9 -10.45 -13.05 -18.06
C ASN A 9 -9.84 -12.61 -19.40
N VAL A 10 -9.36 -13.53 -20.24
CA VAL A 10 -8.93 -13.22 -21.62
C VAL A 10 -10.07 -12.59 -22.42
N LYS A 11 -11.27 -13.18 -22.36
CA LYS A 11 -12.45 -12.61 -23.02
C LYS A 11 -12.75 -11.19 -22.50
N TYR A 12 -12.73 -11.00 -21.18
CA TYR A 12 -12.93 -9.69 -20.56
C TYR A 12 -11.90 -8.66 -21.04
N ILE A 13 -10.62 -9.04 -21.12
CA ILE A 13 -9.54 -8.16 -21.58
C ILE A 13 -9.80 -7.68 -23.01
N VAL A 14 -10.12 -8.60 -23.92
CA VAL A 14 -10.43 -8.26 -25.32
C VAL A 14 -11.66 -7.35 -25.41
N ASP A 15 -12.74 -7.70 -24.70
CA ASP A 15 -13.99 -6.95 -24.71
C ASP A 15 -13.86 -5.56 -24.07
N LYS A 16 -13.04 -5.40 -23.02
CA LYS A 16 -12.81 -4.12 -22.33
C LYS A 16 -11.92 -3.21 -23.18
N ASN A 17 -10.80 -3.73 -23.70
CA ASN A 17 -9.86 -2.92 -24.48
C ASN A 17 -10.45 -2.47 -25.82
N SER A 18 -11.32 -3.27 -26.46
CA SER A 18 -12.02 -2.87 -27.70
C SER A 18 -13.03 -1.73 -27.53
N LYS A 19 -13.44 -1.43 -26.28
CA LYS A 19 -14.39 -0.35 -25.96
C LYS A 19 -13.72 0.96 -25.53
N ARG A 20 -12.39 1.01 -25.53
CA ARG A 20 -11.64 2.24 -25.22
C ARG A 20 -11.95 3.32 -26.25
N ARG A 21 -12.12 4.54 -25.76
CA ARG A 21 -12.47 5.74 -26.53
C ARG A 21 -11.31 6.70 -26.66
N SER A 22 -10.30 6.58 -25.79
CA SER A 22 -9.15 7.46 -25.74
C SER A 22 -7.89 6.73 -25.31
N GLU A 23 -6.73 7.31 -25.62
CA GLU A 23 -5.44 6.82 -25.13
C GLU A 23 -5.30 6.95 -23.61
N SER A 24 -6.02 7.91 -23.01
CA SER A 24 -6.11 8.08 -21.56
C SER A 24 -6.96 7.03 -20.84
N ASP A 25 -7.78 6.26 -21.56
CA ASP A 25 -8.52 5.16 -20.95
C ASP A 25 -7.53 4.05 -20.55
N HIS A 26 -7.71 3.48 -19.36
CA HIS A 26 -6.85 2.40 -18.88
C HIS A 26 -6.97 1.13 -19.73
N LEU A 27 -5.88 0.37 -19.72
CA LEU A 27 -5.76 -0.95 -20.30
C LEU A 27 -5.91 -2.01 -19.22
N VAL A 28 -6.56 -3.10 -19.58
CA VAL A 28 -6.47 -4.36 -18.85
C VAL A 28 -5.65 -5.36 -19.67
N GLY A 29 -5.01 -6.33 -19.03
CA GLY A 29 -4.10 -7.26 -19.68
C GLY A 29 -3.80 -8.50 -18.86
N LEU A 30 -3.06 -9.44 -19.46
CA LEU A 30 -2.63 -10.65 -18.79
C LEU A 30 -1.55 -10.32 -17.76
N ASN A 31 -1.71 -10.88 -16.56
CA ASN A 31 -0.75 -10.79 -15.47
C ASN A 31 -0.83 -12.07 -14.62
N ASN A 32 -0.09 -12.10 -13.50
CA ASN A 32 0.00 -13.27 -12.61
C ASN A 32 -1.34 -13.68 -11.96
N PHE A 33 -2.40 -12.87 -12.10
CA PHE A 33 -3.73 -13.12 -11.53
C PHE A 33 -4.77 -13.48 -12.60
N ALA A 34 -4.36 -13.61 -13.87
CA ALA A 34 -5.27 -13.80 -14.98
C ALA A 34 -6.01 -15.15 -14.93
N ASP A 35 -5.56 -16.15 -14.18
CA ASP A 35 -6.23 -17.44 -13.98
C ASP A 35 -7.03 -17.53 -12.65
N MET A 36 -7.09 -16.45 -11.88
CA MET A 36 -7.90 -16.34 -10.67
C MET A 36 -9.29 -15.78 -10.99
N SER A 37 -10.30 -16.23 -10.24
CA SER A 37 -11.58 -15.51 -10.23
C SER A 37 -11.43 -14.19 -9.46
N ASN A 38 -12.33 -13.24 -9.68
CA ASN A 38 -12.25 -11.96 -8.98
C ASN A 38 -12.50 -12.10 -7.47
N GLU A 39 -13.36 -13.04 -7.09
CA GLU A 39 -13.64 -13.37 -5.70
C GLU A 39 -12.40 -13.96 -5.01
N GLU A 40 -11.72 -14.87 -5.70
CA GLU A 40 -10.48 -15.47 -5.20
C GLU A 40 -9.37 -14.42 -5.04
N PHE A 41 -9.16 -13.59 -6.06
CA PHE A 41 -8.22 -12.47 -6.01
C PHE A 41 -8.52 -11.55 -4.82
N SER A 42 -9.78 -11.16 -4.66
CA SER A 42 -10.24 -10.29 -3.58
C SER A 42 -10.02 -10.92 -2.21
N GLN A 43 -10.27 -12.22 -2.04
CA GLN A 43 -10.12 -12.90 -0.75
C GLN A 43 -8.67 -13.09 -0.32
N VAL A 44 -7.75 -13.25 -1.28
CA VAL A 44 -6.35 -13.60 -1.03
C VAL A 44 -5.45 -12.36 -0.98
N HIS A 45 -5.65 -11.41 -1.90
CA HIS A 45 -4.73 -10.29 -2.10
C HIS A 45 -5.21 -8.96 -1.51
N THR A 46 -6.40 -8.91 -0.88
CA THR A 46 -6.91 -7.70 -0.23
C THR A 46 -7.08 -7.86 1.29
N SER A 47 -7.08 -6.74 2.00
CA SER A 47 -7.41 -6.72 3.43
C SER A 47 -8.87 -7.15 3.64
N LYS A 48 -9.12 -8.06 4.58
CA LYS A 48 -10.48 -8.48 4.95
C LYS A 48 -11.15 -7.50 5.92
N ILE A 49 -10.39 -6.53 6.43
CA ILE A 49 -10.90 -5.47 7.29
C ILE A 49 -11.55 -4.40 6.41
N LYS A 50 -12.76 -3.98 6.78
CA LYS A 50 -13.42 -2.84 6.15
C LYS A 50 -12.74 -1.56 6.64
N MET A 51 -12.25 -0.76 5.70
CA MET A 51 -11.80 0.60 6.01
C MET A 51 -12.97 1.40 6.60
N PRO A 52 -12.78 2.15 7.68
CA PRO A 52 -13.79 3.05 8.20
C PRO A 52 -13.94 4.27 7.26
N PHE A 53 -14.72 4.14 6.20
CA PHE A 53 -15.10 5.28 5.35
C PHE A 53 -16.01 6.24 6.14
N ASN A 54 -15.88 7.55 5.90
CA ASN A 54 -16.64 8.63 6.55
C ASN A 54 -16.41 8.85 8.06
N GLN A 55 -15.35 8.29 8.66
CA GLN A 55 -14.91 8.76 9.98
C GLN A 55 -14.18 10.08 9.82
N GLN A 56 -14.90 11.20 9.95
CA GLN A 56 -14.29 12.52 9.98
C GLN A 56 -13.48 12.69 11.26
N ASN A 57 -12.17 12.50 11.16
CA ASN A 57 -11.27 12.92 12.22
C ASN A 57 -11.22 14.45 12.20
N LYS A 58 -11.76 15.10 13.24
CA LYS A 58 -11.78 16.57 13.37
C LYS A 58 -10.38 17.20 13.37
N THR A 59 -9.35 16.39 13.62
CA THR A 59 -7.95 16.82 13.62
C THR A 59 -7.25 16.59 12.29
N ALA A 60 -7.94 16.03 11.28
CA ALA A 60 -7.34 15.74 9.99
C ALA A 60 -6.85 17.03 9.31
N ILE A 61 -5.70 16.93 8.62
CA ILE A 61 -5.15 18.05 7.86
C ILE A 61 -6.10 18.37 6.70
N SER A 62 -6.62 19.60 6.69
CA SER A 62 -7.40 20.16 5.59
C SER A 62 -6.50 20.84 4.56
N ALA A 63 -7.06 21.12 3.38
CA ALA A 63 -6.42 21.89 2.33
C ALA A 63 -6.31 23.38 2.72
N ASN A 64 -5.42 23.72 3.65
CA ASN A 64 -5.11 25.12 3.93
C ASN A 64 -4.10 25.62 2.87
N SER A 65 -4.57 26.37 1.87
CA SER A 65 -3.79 27.19 0.91
C SER A 65 -2.38 26.65 0.59
N CYS A 66 -2.25 25.37 0.26
CA CYS A 66 -0.94 24.81 -0.06
C CYS A 66 -0.64 25.10 -1.52
N VAL A 67 0.61 25.41 -1.82
CA VAL A 67 1.09 25.49 -3.20
C VAL A 67 1.65 24.12 -3.56
N ALA A 68 0.91 23.35 -4.34
CA ALA A 68 1.35 22.07 -4.88
C ALA A 68 1.85 22.25 -6.33
N PRO A 69 2.94 21.58 -6.74
CA PRO A 69 3.38 21.62 -8.13
C PRO A 69 2.36 20.90 -9.04
N PRO A 70 2.30 21.22 -10.35
CA PRO A 70 1.39 20.58 -11.30
C PRO A 70 1.66 19.08 -11.47
N SER A 71 2.86 18.61 -11.12
CA SER A 71 3.22 17.20 -11.11
C SER A 71 4.26 16.92 -10.02
N LYS A 72 4.13 15.78 -9.34
CA LYS A 72 5.10 15.30 -8.35
C LYS A 72 5.29 13.79 -8.50
N ASP A 73 6.53 13.34 -8.62
CA ASP A 73 6.89 11.92 -8.67
C ASP A 73 8.05 11.64 -7.71
N TRP A 74 7.72 11.16 -6.51
CA TRP A 74 8.69 10.87 -5.45
C TRP A 74 9.71 9.79 -5.84
N ARG A 75 9.43 8.94 -6.83
CA ARG A 75 10.39 7.94 -7.31
C ARG A 75 11.63 8.61 -7.94
N LYS A 76 11.44 9.76 -8.59
CA LYS A 76 12.54 10.55 -9.18
C LYS A 76 13.37 11.31 -8.13
N HIS A 77 12.94 11.29 -6.87
CA HIS A 77 13.61 11.96 -5.76
C HIS A 77 14.38 10.99 -4.86
N GLY A 78 14.43 9.69 -5.17
CA GLY A 78 15.18 8.70 -4.39
C GLY A 78 14.58 8.39 -3.02
N VAL A 79 13.26 8.60 -2.84
CA VAL A 79 12.56 8.38 -1.57
C VAL A 79 11.51 7.26 -1.66
N VAL A 80 11.62 6.40 -2.66
CA VAL A 80 10.71 5.28 -2.88
C VAL A 80 11.54 4.04 -3.16
N THR A 81 11.33 2.98 -2.36
CA THR A 81 11.99 1.69 -2.56
C THR A 81 11.43 0.95 -3.78
N GLU A 82 12.09 -0.14 -4.17
CA GLU A 82 11.60 -1.04 -5.22
C GLU A 82 10.20 -1.59 -4.89
N VAL A 83 9.43 -1.91 -5.93
CA VAL A 83 8.10 -2.53 -5.76
C VAL A 83 8.24 -3.90 -5.10
N LYS A 84 7.48 -4.13 -4.04
CA LYS A 84 7.46 -5.38 -3.28
C LYS A 84 6.18 -6.19 -3.58
N ASN A 85 6.17 -7.47 -3.23
CA ASN A 85 5.03 -8.37 -3.41
C ASN A 85 4.55 -8.93 -2.06
N GLN A 86 3.27 -8.72 -1.73
CA GLN A 86 2.65 -9.23 -0.50
C GLN A 86 2.26 -10.73 -0.58
N GLY A 87 2.35 -11.34 -1.76
CA GLY A 87 1.95 -12.72 -1.98
C GLY A 87 0.49 -12.98 -1.60
N ALA A 88 0.22 -14.17 -1.07
CA ALA A 88 -1.11 -14.62 -0.66
C ALA A 88 -1.49 -14.20 0.78
N CYS A 89 -1.09 -13.00 1.20
CA CYS A 89 -1.31 -12.47 2.54
C CYS A 89 -1.96 -11.08 2.45
N GLY A 90 -3.10 -10.88 3.12
CA GLY A 90 -3.86 -9.61 3.16
C GLY A 90 -3.18 -8.51 4.01
N CYS A 91 -1.88 -8.31 3.84
CA CYS A 91 -1.05 -7.39 4.63
C CYS A 91 -0.69 -6.10 3.89
N CYS A 92 -1.45 -5.70 2.87
CA CYS A 92 -1.23 -4.45 2.14
C CYS A 92 -1.10 -3.21 3.05
N TRP A 93 -1.78 -3.21 4.20
CA TRP A 93 -1.66 -2.18 5.24
C TRP A 93 -0.22 -2.02 5.76
N ALA A 94 0.52 -3.13 5.95
CA ALA A 94 1.89 -3.10 6.43
C ALA A 94 2.84 -2.57 5.35
N PHE A 95 2.65 -2.99 4.08
CA PHE A 95 3.40 -2.44 2.94
C PHE A 95 3.15 -0.95 2.75
N SER A 96 1.90 -0.51 2.86
CA SER A 96 1.51 0.90 2.76
C SER A 96 2.14 1.73 3.87
N ALA A 97 2.11 1.25 5.12
CA ALA A 97 2.74 1.92 6.25
C ALA A 97 4.28 1.98 6.09
N CYS A 98 4.94 0.87 5.76
CA CYS A 98 6.39 0.85 5.51
C CYS A 98 6.77 1.84 4.41
N GLY A 99 6.07 1.86 3.27
CA GLY A 99 6.39 2.77 2.17
C GLY A 99 6.30 4.25 2.55
N ALA A 100 5.34 4.64 3.40
CA ALA A 100 5.26 6.00 3.91
C ALA A 100 6.40 6.34 4.87
N ILE A 101 6.76 5.42 5.79
CA ILE A 101 7.89 5.59 6.72
C ILE A 101 9.22 5.65 5.97
N GLU A 102 9.44 4.75 5.02
CA GLU A 102 10.62 4.72 4.13
C GLU A 102 10.81 6.07 3.44
N GLY A 103 9.72 6.60 2.88
CA GLY A 103 9.73 7.88 2.17
C GLY A 103 10.04 9.08 3.05
N ILE A 104 9.39 9.20 4.22
CA ILE A 104 9.67 10.32 5.12
C ILE A 104 11.06 10.22 5.75
N ASN A 105 11.55 9.01 6.05
CA ASN A 105 12.93 8.82 6.53
C ASN A 105 13.93 9.33 5.49
N ALA A 106 13.79 8.89 4.23
CA ALA A 106 14.68 9.32 3.16
C ALA A 106 14.64 10.85 2.93
N LEU A 107 13.48 11.49 3.11
CA LEU A 107 13.35 12.95 3.01
C LEU A 107 14.06 13.70 4.14
N VAL A 108 14.02 13.17 5.37
CA VAL A 108 14.55 13.83 6.56
C VAL A 108 16.04 13.55 6.74
N THR A 109 16.48 12.31 6.52
CA THR A 109 17.85 11.87 6.82
C THR A 109 18.73 11.76 5.58
N GLY A 110 18.12 11.66 4.39
CA GLY A 110 18.82 11.33 3.15
C GLY A 110 19.05 9.83 2.94
N GLU A 111 18.61 8.97 3.86
CA GLU A 111 18.82 7.53 3.80
C GLU A 111 17.54 6.78 3.43
N LEU A 112 17.55 6.10 2.27
CA LEU A 112 16.45 5.22 1.87
C LEU A 112 16.70 3.79 2.38
N ILE A 113 16.03 3.42 3.46
CA ILE A 113 16.16 2.10 4.11
C ILE A 113 14.87 1.31 3.88
N SER A 114 14.94 0.16 3.21
CA SER A 114 13.77 -0.73 3.08
C SER A 114 13.41 -1.37 4.43
N LEU A 115 12.16 -1.23 4.84
CA LEU A 115 11.67 -1.63 6.17
C LEU A 115 10.97 -2.99 6.19
N SER A 116 10.96 -3.61 7.36
CA SER A 116 10.34 -4.91 7.58
C SER A 116 8.83 -4.84 7.67
N THR A 117 8.15 -5.18 6.58
CA THR A 117 6.71 -5.43 6.60
C THR A 117 6.35 -6.65 7.47
N GLN A 118 7.27 -7.61 7.59
CA GLN A 118 7.07 -8.81 8.38
C GLN A 118 7.00 -8.53 9.88
N GLU A 119 7.80 -7.58 10.36
CA GLU A 119 7.74 -7.12 11.75
C GLU A 119 6.35 -6.60 12.08
N LEU A 120 5.79 -5.70 11.25
CA LEU A 120 4.42 -5.23 11.41
C LEU A 120 3.42 -6.39 11.39
N VAL A 121 3.51 -7.28 10.40
CA VAL A 121 2.59 -8.43 10.27
C VAL A 121 2.60 -9.35 11.50
N ASN A 122 3.76 -9.52 12.14
CA ASN A 122 3.90 -10.44 13.28
C ASN A 122 3.66 -9.77 14.63
N CYS A 123 4.04 -8.50 14.78
CA CYS A 123 4.20 -7.85 16.08
C CYS A 123 3.16 -6.76 16.37
N ASP A 124 2.55 -6.15 15.35
CA ASP A 124 1.41 -5.25 15.58
C ASP A 124 0.17 -6.07 15.95
N THR A 125 -0.12 -6.12 17.25
CA THR A 125 -1.25 -6.85 17.82
C THR A 125 -2.59 -6.12 17.66
N THR A 126 -2.59 -4.85 17.25
CA THR A 126 -3.82 -4.09 16.96
C THR A 126 -4.37 -4.46 15.59
N ASN A 127 -3.48 -4.80 14.66
CA ASN A 127 -3.82 -5.33 13.35
C ASN A 127 -3.89 -6.88 13.36
N LYS A 128 -4.36 -7.47 12.24
CA LYS A 128 -4.63 -8.91 12.13
C LYS A 128 -3.69 -9.65 11.18
N GLY A 129 -2.47 -9.15 11.00
CA GLY A 129 -1.48 -9.75 10.10
C GLY A 129 -2.03 -9.92 8.68
N CYS A 130 -2.07 -11.17 8.19
CA CYS A 130 -2.58 -11.51 6.85
C CYS A 130 -4.11 -11.44 6.70
N GLU A 131 -4.87 -11.26 7.77
CA GLU A 131 -6.31 -11.07 7.67
C GLU A 131 -6.69 -9.61 7.37
N GLY A 132 -5.73 -8.68 7.47
CA GLY A 132 -5.95 -7.27 7.24
C GLY A 132 -5.53 -6.38 8.39
N GLY A 133 -5.58 -5.08 8.12
CA GLY A 133 -5.13 -4.05 9.02
C GLY A 133 -5.35 -2.66 8.46
N LEU A 134 -4.98 -1.66 9.27
CA LEU A 134 -4.95 -0.24 8.94
C LEU A 134 -3.53 0.29 9.16
N MET A 135 -3.17 1.36 8.45
CA MET A 135 -1.83 1.95 8.51
C MET A 135 -1.60 2.70 9.83
N ASP A 136 -2.61 3.38 10.37
CA ASP A 136 -2.51 4.14 11.62
C ASP A 136 -2.08 3.31 12.84
N PRO A 137 -2.69 2.14 13.13
CA PRO A 137 -2.18 1.26 14.17
C PRO A 137 -0.74 0.80 13.92
N ALA A 138 -0.33 0.64 12.65
CA ALA A 138 1.04 0.27 12.31
C ALA A 138 2.01 1.41 12.63
N PHE A 139 1.67 2.66 12.29
CA PHE A 139 2.45 3.84 12.70
C PHE A 139 2.54 3.94 14.23
N LYS A 140 1.43 3.75 14.93
CA LYS A 140 1.38 3.74 16.40
C LYS A 140 2.24 2.62 16.99
N PHE A 141 2.26 1.44 16.38
CA PHE A 141 3.15 0.35 16.77
C PHE A 141 4.61 0.79 16.66
N VAL A 142 5.03 1.36 15.53
CA VAL A 142 6.43 1.80 15.32
C VAL A 142 6.84 2.84 16.38
N ILE A 143 5.96 3.80 16.69
CA ILE A 143 6.20 4.81 17.75
C ILE A 143 6.41 4.12 19.11
N ASN A 144 5.49 3.24 19.50
CA ASN A 144 5.53 2.56 20.80
C ASN A 144 6.71 1.56 20.91
N ASN A 145 7.04 0.90 19.81
CA ASN A 145 8.18 0.00 19.70
C ASN A 145 9.52 0.77 19.67
N ARG A 146 9.47 2.10 19.54
CA ARG A 146 10.62 3.01 19.38
C ARG A 146 11.43 2.71 18.13
N GLY A 147 10.76 2.29 17.06
CA GLY A 147 11.34 2.03 15.76
C GLY A 147 10.85 0.75 15.11
N ILE A 148 11.37 0.50 13.92
CA ILE A 148 11.10 -0.67 13.07
C ILE A 148 12.39 -1.12 12.40
N ASP A 149 12.58 -2.43 12.27
CA ASP A 149 13.76 -3.04 11.68
C ASP A 149 13.76 -2.92 10.15
N SER A 150 14.96 -3.11 9.58
CA SER A 150 15.11 -3.20 8.13
C SER A 150 14.53 -4.52 7.59
N ALA A 151 14.18 -4.53 6.31
CA ALA A 151 13.77 -5.75 5.61
C ALA A 151 14.88 -6.82 5.59
N ALA A 152 16.15 -6.42 5.73
CA ALA A 152 17.28 -7.35 5.81
C ALA A 152 17.37 -8.04 7.18
N ASP A 153 17.13 -7.29 8.26
CA ASP A 153 17.18 -7.81 9.63
C ASP A 153 15.96 -8.67 9.99
N TYR A 154 14.79 -8.32 9.44
CA TYR A 154 13.55 -9.09 9.58
C TYR A 154 12.90 -9.35 8.21
N PRO A 155 13.35 -10.39 7.48
CA PRO A 155 12.86 -10.70 6.13
C PRO A 155 11.39 -11.12 6.08
N TYR A 156 10.76 -10.84 4.93
CA TYR A 156 9.36 -11.19 4.64
C TYR A 156 9.17 -12.67 4.34
N THR A 157 8.11 -13.26 4.89
CA THR A 157 7.80 -14.70 4.81
C THR A 157 6.38 -14.97 4.32
N GLU A 158 5.71 -13.99 3.72
CA GLU A 158 4.38 -14.12 3.08
C GLU A 158 3.27 -14.70 3.96
N SER A 159 3.44 -14.64 5.28
CA SER A 159 2.55 -15.28 6.25
C SER A 159 2.68 -14.62 7.62
N ARG A 160 1.64 -14.75 8.45
CA ARG A 160 1.71 -14.33 9.86
C ARG A 160 2.44 -15.41 10.67
N GLY A 161 3.58 -15.05 11.21
CA GLY A 161 4.33 -15.84 12.19
C GLY A 161 4.24 -15.26 13.60
N THR A 162 5.03 -15.82 14.50
CA THR A 162 5.19 -15.30 15.86
C THR A 162 6.09 -14.06 15.83
N CYS A 163 5.74 -13.05 16.64
CA CYS A 163 6.62 -11.89 16.85
C CYS A 163 7.96 -12.33 17.43
N SER A 164 9.05 -12.07 16.71
CA SER A 164 10.40 -12.41 17.15
C SER A 164 11.01 -11.25 17.92
N TYR A 165 10.76 -11.18 19.23
CA TYR A 165 11.29 -10.11 20.09
C TYR A 165 12.82 -9.98 20.06
N ASN A 166 13.53 -11.08 19.77
CA ASN A 166 15.00 -11.06 19.62
C ASN A 166 15.46 -10.28 18.38
N LYS A 167 14.59 -10.13 17.36
CA LYS A 167 14.88 -9.38 16.14
C LYS A 167 14.62 -7.88 16.30
N LEU A 168 13.66 -7.47 17.14
CA LEU A 168 13.21 -6.08 17.39
C LEU A 168 14.24 -5.11 18.01
N ASN A 169 15.52 -5.45 17.94
CA ASN A 169 16.60 -4.72 18.61
C ASN A 169 17.34 -3.75 17.68
N LYS A 170 17.16 -3.85 16.35
CA LYS A 170 17.92 -3.04 15.39
C LYS A 170 17.30 -1.66 15.21
N LYS A 171 15.97 -1.58 15.10
CA LYS A 171 15.20 -0.32 15.07
C LYS A 171 15.80 0.68 14.08
N ALA A 172 15.90 0.25 12.83
CA ALA A 172 16.57 0.98 11.75
C ALA A 172 15.97 2.37 11.51
N VAL A 173 14.65 2.52 11.68
CA VAL A 173 13.96 3.81 11.50
C VAL A 173 12.94 4.04 12.62
N THR A 174 12.81 5.29 13.03
CA THR A 174 11.78 5.78 13.97
C THR A 174 10.90 6.84 13.32
N ILE A 175 9.68 7.00 13.82
CA ILE A 175 8.81 8.13 13.50
C ILE A 175 8.30 8.76 14.79
N ASP A 176 8.06 10.07 14.75
CA ASP A 176 7.59 10.82 15.93
C ASP A 176 6.06 10.87 16.03
N GLY A 177 5.36 10.59 14.93
CA GLY A 177 3.91 10.72 14.85
C GLY A 177 3.35 10.33 13.48
N TYR A 178 2.03 10.38 13.38
CA TYR A 178 1.27 10.28 12.14
C TYR A 178 0.06 11.21 12.22
N GLN A 179 -0.51 11.55 11.07
CA GLN A 179 -1.63 12.48 11.00
C GLN A 179 -2.55 12.08 9.85
N ASP A 180 -3.86 12.07 10.12
CA ASP A 180 -4.88 11.86 9.10
C ASP A 180 -4.94 13.04 8.14
N VAL A 181 -5.15 12.74 6.86
CA VAL A 181 -5.50 13.72 5.83
C VAL A 181 -7.02 13.70 5.65
N ALA A 182 -7.63 14.88 5.51
CA ALA A 182 -9.06 14.97 5.26
C ALA A 182 -9.44 14.17 3.99
N GLN A 183 -10.65 13.60 3.96
CA GLN A 183 -11.19 12.89 2.80
C GLN A 183 -11.59 13.88 1.68
N ASP A 184 -10.59 14.58 1.17
CA ASP A 184 -10.66 15.64 0.17
C ASP A 184 -9.42 15.57 -0.73
N GLU A 185 -9.62 15.58 -2.05
CA GLU A 185 -8.51 15.44 -3.01
C GLU A 185 -7.54 16.63 -2.95
N SER A 186 -8.01 17.82 -2.57
CA SER A 186 -7.12 18.99 -2.40
C SER A 186 -6.22 18.81 -1.18
N ALA A 187 -6.76 18.29 -0.07
CA ALA A 187 -5.98 17.95 1.12
C ALA A 187 -4.95 16.84 0.83
N LEU A 188 -5.36 15.82 0.07
CA LEU A 188 -4.46 14.75 -0.37
C LEU A 188 -3.35 15.29 -1.29
N LEU A 189 -3.68 16.16 -2.24
CA LEU A 189 -2.69 16.81 -3.11
C LEU A 189 -1.67 17.60 -2.27
N CYS A 190 -2.13 18.35 -1.26
CA CYS A 190 -1.25 19.07 -0.33
C CYS A 190 -0.31 18.14 0.43
N ALA A 191 -0.81 17.01 0.92
CA ALA A 191 -0.01 16.04 1.65
C ALA A 191 1.03 15.37 0.74
N VAL A 192 0.61 14.92 -0.46
CA VAL A 192 1.48 14.27 -1.45
C VAL A 192 2.55 15.23 -1.98
N ALA A 193 2.27 16.53 -2.07
CA ALA A 193 3.28 17.52 -2.44
C ALA A 193 4.47 17.57 -1.47
N ARG A 194 4.27 17.15 -0.20
CA ARG A 194 5.27 17.20 0.87
C ARG A 194 6.00 15.87 1.10
N GLN A 195 5.31 14.74 0.98
CA GLN A 195 5.91 13.40 1.18
C GLN A 195 5.03 12.28 0.58
N PRO A 196 5.54 11.04 0.45
CA PRO A 196 4.69 9.87 0.19
C PRO A 196 3.62 9.67 1.29
N VAL A 197 2.41 9.28 0.88
CA VAL A 197 1.24 9.15 1.76
C VAL A 197 0.61 7.76 1.60
N SER A 198 0.31 7.10 2.73
CA SER A 198 -0.47 5.86 2.74
C SER A 198 -1.93 6.14 2.43
N VAL A 199 -2.53 5.39 1.50
CA VAL A 199 -3.95 5.52 1.13
C VAL A 199 -4.65 4.17 1.13
N GLY A 200 -5.98 4.18 1.29
CA GLY A 200 -6.84 3.02 1.09
C GLY A 200 -7.76 3.25 -0.11
N ILE A 201 -7.93 2.23 -0.96
CA ILE A 201 -8.79 2.26 -2.16
C ILE A 201 -9.63 0.98 -2.24
N ASP A 202 -10.69 0.99 -3.04
CA ASP A 202 -11.36 -0.24 -3.46
C ASP A 202 -10.58 -0.92 -4.60
N GLY A 203 -9.71 -1.86 -4.23
CA GLY A 203 -8.89 -2.65 -5.16
C GLY A 203 -9.52 -3.96 -5.63
N LYS A 204 -10.83 -4.19 -5.40
CA LYS A 204 -11.47 -5.48 -5.67
C LYS A 204 -11.97 -5.64 -7.11
N GLY A 205 -12.13 -4.54 -7.85
CA GLY A 205 -12.67 -4.58 -9.21
C GLY A 205 -11.82 -5.40 -10.18
N LEU A 206 -12.46 -6.08 -11.15
CA LEU A 206 -11.77 -6.86 -12.18
C LEU A 206 -10.84 -6.01 -13.05
N ASP A 207 -11.20 -4.75 -13.29
CA ASP A 207 -10.34 -3.75 -13.93
C ASP A 207 -9.02 -3.57 -13.15
N PHE A 208 -9.07 -3.56 -11.81
CA PHE A 208 -7.89 -3.40 -10.96
C PHE A 208 -7.05 -4.67 -10.92
N GLN A 209 -7.70 -5.84 -10.78
CA GLN A 209 -7.03 -7.15 -10.84
C GLN A 209 -6.21 -7.32 -12.12
N LEU A 210 -6.73 -6.83 -13.26
CA LEU A 210 -6.12 -7.01 -14.58
C LEU A 210 -5.48 -5.74 -15.12
N TYR A 211 -5.28 -4.70 -14.31
CA TYR A 211 -4.73 -3.42 -14.78
C TYR A 211 -3.36 -3.60 -15.45
N ALA A 212 -3.20 -3.01 -16.64
CA ALA A 212 -1.99 -3.12 -17.46
C ALA A 212 -1.39 -1.76 -17.85
N GLY A 213 -1.95 -0.64 -17.37
CA GLY A 213 -1.43 0.70 -17.63
C GLY A 213 -2.42 1.62 -18.35
N VAL A 214 -1.88 2.72 -18.87
CA VAL A 214 -2.50 3.58 -19.88
C VAL A 214 -1.57 3.61 -21.09
N THR A 215 -2.10 3.88 -22.28
CA THR A 215 -1.24 4.09 -23.44
C THR A 215 -0.51 5.40 -23.24
N ARG A 216 0.83 5.37 -23.22
CA ARG A 216 1.68 6.56 -23.14
C ARG A 216 2.09 7.01 -24.52
#